data_AF-A0A7X8WVD0-F1
#
_entry.id   AF-A0A7X8WVD0-F1
#
_cell.length_a   1.000
_cell.length_b   1.000
_cell.length_c   1.000
_cell.angle_alpha   90.00
_cell.angle_beta   90.00
_cell.angle_gamma   90.00
#
_symmetry.space_group_name_H-M   'P 1'
#
loop_
_entity.id
_entity.type
_entity.pdbx_description
1 polymer ?
#
loop_
_entity_poly.entity_id
_entity_poly.type
_entity_poly.pdbx_seq_one_letter_code
_entity_poly.pdbx_strand_id
1 'polypeptide(L)'
;FRSSPAYKMNSGTGSTGGDIEIEANGVPEGASSYSVTVQKEGHGTASATPISGSAGTEIALSATPDSGWILKEWQIVSGDINILNNKFTMPNSDVVVKAIFVERPLDPTDPEEATVTFDPAGGKWEDGTTAPKIVTTNVGNEITILDAPAREGYEFKHWEGSAYQPGEKYQVPSGGHRFTAVWIKSVSTKPTDKDQTLPKTGENVEPYLWSSVLLFVAGGLLIVFRKKKSKQKG
;
A
#
# COMPACT_ATOMS: atom_id res chain seq x y z
N PHE A 1 -63.55 21.92 -45.55
CA PHE A 1 -63.89 21.90 -44.11
C PHE A 1 -62.57 21.86 -43.33
N ARG A 2 -62.17 22.74 -42.40
CA ARG A 2 -62.60 24.06 -41.85
C ARG A 2 -61.28 24.79 -41.46
N SER A 3 -61.10 26.11 -41.34
CA SER A 3 -61.95 27.31 -41.51
C SER A 3 -61.07 28.54 -41.88
N SER A 4 -61.71 29.67 -42.21
CA SER A 4 -61.14 31.04 -42.33
C SER A 4 -61.27 31.81 -40.99
N PRO A 5 -60.89 33.11 -40.87
CA PRO A 5 -59.62 33.79 -41.21
C PRO A 5 -59.15 34.85 -40.15
N ALA A 6 -58.20 35.71 -40.55
CA ALA A 6 -57.98 37.12 -40.15
C ALA A 6 -57.00 37.43 -38.99
N TYR A 7 -56.14 38.45 -39.19
CA TYR A 7 -56.34 39.76 -38.55
C TYR A 7 -55.70 40.94 -39.32
N LYS A 8 -56.57 41.90 -39.63
CA LYS A 8 -56.44 43.33 -40.03
C LYS A 8 -55.07 43.98 -40.28
N MET A 9 -55.00 44.64 -41.45
CA MET A 9 -54.23 45.88 -41.68
C MET A 9 -54.55 46.97 -40.64
N ASN A 10 -53.58 47.81 -40.29
CA ASN A 10 -53.84 49.17 -39.83
C ASN A 10 -52.81 50.14 -40.44
N SER A 11 -53.28 51.30 -40.88
CA SER A 11 -52.50 52.30 -41.61
C SER A 11 -52.10 53.47 -40.71
N GLY A 12 -50.84 53.90 -40.75
CA GLY A 12 -50.32 55.07 -40.04
C GLY A 12 -49.34 55.84 -40.92
N THR A 13 -49.42 57.17 -40.91
CA THR A 13 -48.86 58.06 -41.94
C THR A 13 -47.52 58.70 -41.60
N GLY A 14 -46.58 58.67 -42.56
CA GLY A 14 -45.72 59.80 -42.92
C GLY A 14 -44.49 60.13 -42.09
N SER A 15 -43.30 60.02 -42.69
CA SER A 15 -42.39 61.15 -42.91
C SER A 15 -41.23 60.77 -43.84
N THR A 16 -40.81 61.69 -44.70
CA THR A 16 -39.57 61.60 -45.48
C THR A 16 -38.35 61.93 -44.61
N GLY A 17 -37.32 61.08 -44.68
CA GLY A 17 -36.00 61.28 -44.10
C GLY A 17 -35.19 60.02 -44.38
N GLY A 18 -34.01 60.15 -44.99
CA GLY A 18 -33.34 59.01 -45.61
C GLY A 18 -32.13 58.50 -44.86
N ASP A 19 -32.10 57.19 -44.67
CA ASP A 19 -30.91 56.34 -44.64
C ASP A 19 -31.33 54.94 -45.11
N ILE A 20 -30.53 54.35 -46.00
CA ILE A 20 -30.71 52.95 -46.38
C ILE A 20 -29.83 52.15 -45.42
N GLU A 21 -30.33 51.94 -44.20
CA GLU A 21 -29.74 50.96 -43.30
C GLU A 21 -30.06 49.58 -43.88
N ILE A 22 -29.15 49.08 -44.71
CA ILE A 22 -29.14 47.68 -45.10
C ILE A 22 -28.83 46.92 -43.82
N GLU A 23 -29.87 46.39 -43.17
CA GLU A 23 -29.74 45.34 -42.17
C GLU A 23 -29.03 44.15 -42.82
N ALA A 24 -27.70 44.17 -42.72
CA ALA A 24 -26.88 43.01 -42.97
C ALA A 24 -27.28 41.99 -41.90
N ASN A 25 -28.20 41.10 -42.27
CA ASN A 25 -28.56 39.92 -41.48
C ASN A 25 -27.27 39.19 -41.11
N GLY A 26 -26.78 39.46 -39.91
CA GLY A 26 -25.65 38.77 -39.33
C GLY A 26 -26.03 37.30 -39.25
N VAL A 27 -25.36 36.48 -40.07
CA VAL A 27 -25.33 35.04 -39.83
C VAL A 27 -24.88 34.88 -38.37
N PRO A 28 -25.63 34.19 -37.51
CA PRO A 28 -25.21 34.01 -36.12
C PRO A 28 -23.85 33.32 -36.15
N GLU A 29 -22.83 34.02 -35.66
CA GLU A 29 -21.44 33.58 -35.70
C GLU A 29 -21.35 32.23 -34.97
N GLY A 30 -21.19 31.16 -35.75
CA GLY A 30 -21.36 29.80 -35.27
C GLY A 30 -20.34 29.51 -34.17
N ALA A 31 -20.83 29.25 -32.95
CA ALA A 31 -19.98 28.96 -31.81
C ALA A 31 -19.19 27.66 -32.05
N SER A 32 -17.98 27.83 -32.60
CA SER A 32 -17.04 26.73 -32.88
C SER A 32 -16.52 26.16 -31.57
N SER A 33 -16.95 24.95 -31.26
CA SER A 33 -16.44 24.16 -30.14
C SER A 33 -15.43 23.13 -30.66
N TYR A 34 -14.27 23.08 -30.03
CA TYR A 34 -13.17 22.19 -30.36
C TYR A 34 -13.02 21.12 -29.28
N SER A 35 -12.54 19.94 -29.66
CA SER A 35 -12.41 18.77 -28.79
C SER A 35 -11.00 18.61 -28.22
N VAL A 36 -10.91 18.00 -27.03
CA VAL A 36 -9.67 17.63 -26.35
C VAL A 36 -9.64 16.11 -26.19
N THR A 37 -8.74 15.45 -26.91
CA THR A 37 -8.49 14.01 -26.75
C THR A 37 -7.28 13.79 -25.85
N VAL A 38 -7.46 12.99 -24.80
CA VAL A 38 -6.38 12.60 -23.90
C VAL A 38 -6.00 11.14 -24.12
N GLN A 39 -4.75 10.91 -24.49
CA GLN A 39 -4.12 9.60 -24.60
C GLN A 39 -3.25 9.30 -23.38
N LYS A 40 -2.80 8.06 -23.24
CA LYS A 40 -1.84 7.65 -22.21
C LYS A 40 -0.80 6.69 -22.77
N GLU A 41 0.38 6.68 -22.15
CA GLU A 41 1.44 5.70 -22.35
C GLU A 41 1.99 5.30 -20.97
N GLY A 42 2.17 3.99 -20.73
CA GLY A 42 2.46 3.46 -19.39
C GLY A 42 1.21 3.28 -18.49
N HIS A 43 1.46 3.14 -17.20
CA HIS A 43 0.48 2.72 -16.18
C HIS A 43 -0.09 3.91 -15.40
N GLY A 44 -1.41 3.93 -15.24
CA GLY A 44 -2.19 5.07 -14.76
C GLY A 44 -3.35 5.45 -15.68
N THR A 45 -4.05 6.52 -15.33
CA THR A 45 -5.19 7.10 -16.06
C THR A 45 -5.01 8.60 -16.27
N ALA A 46 -5.59 9.15 -17.33
CA ALA A 46 -5.44 10.55 -17.71
C ALA A 46 -6.75 11.11 -18.31
N SER A 47 -7.05 12.39 -18.07
CA SER A 47 -8.26 13.06 -18.54
C SER A 47 -8.09 14.57 -18.70
N ALA A 48 -9.06 15.22 -19.35
CA ALA A 48 -9.19 16.67 -19.48
C ALA A 48 -10.57 17.12 -18.98
N THR A 49 -10.64 18.30 -18.38
CA THR A 49 -11.88 18.93 -17.92
C THR A 49 -11.86 20.43 -18.29
N PRO A 50 -12.79 20.92 -19.12
CA PRO A 50 -13.72 20.14 -19.95
C PRO A 50 -13.00 19.36 -21.06
N ILE A 51 -13.69 18.40 -21.69
CA ILE A 51 -13.18 17.64 -22.86
C ILE A 51 -13.40 18.37 -24.20
N SER A 52 -14.00 19.56 -24.17
CA SER A 52 -14.22 20.42 -25.33
C SER A 52 -14.55 21.85 -24.89
N GLY A 53 -14.40 22.81 -25.80
CA GLY A 53 -14.76 24.20 -25.55
C GLY A 53 -14.49 25.10 -26.75
N SER A 54 -15.04 26.32 -26.72
CA SER A 54 -14.68 27.37 -27.66
C SER A 54 -13.24 27.84 -27.43
N ALA A 55 -12.62 28.44 -28.45
CA ALA A 55 -11.30 29.04 -28.28
C ALA A 55 -11.28 30.07 -27.13
N GLY A 56 -10.19 30.10 -26.36
CA GLY A 56 -10.10 30.88 -25.12
C GLY A 56 -10.58 30.16 -23.85
N THR A 57 -11.25 29.01 -23.95
CA THR A 57 -11.65 28.21 -22.77
C THR A 57 -10.41 27.64 -22.07
N GLU A 58 -10.31 27.75 -20.74
CA GLU A 58 -9.25 27.06 -19.98
C GLU A 58 -9.59 25.57 -19.84
N ILE A 59 -8.64 24.71 -20.20
CA ILE A 59 -8.71 23.25 -20.06
C ILE A 59 -7.75 22.82 -18.96
N ALA A 60 -8.23 22.05 -17.98
CA ALA A 60 -7.41 21.41 -16.97
C ALA A 60 -7.17 19.93 -17.29
N LEU A 61 -5.92 19.49 -17.20
CA LEU A 61 -5.48 18.12 -17.39
C LEU A 61 -5.28 17.43 -16.03
N SER A 62 -5.70 16.18 -15.93
CA SER A 62 -5.59 15.36 -14.72
C SER A 62 -4.94 14.03 -15.06
N ALA A 63 -4.04 13.56 -14.18
CA ALA A 63 -3.39 12.26 -14.31
C ALA A 63 -3.29 11.58 -12.95
N THR A 64 -3.58 10.29 -12.91
CA THR A 64 -3.46 9.43 -11.72
C THR A 64 -2.57 8.24 -12.09
N PRO A 65 -1.28 8.24 -11.71
CA PRO A 65 -0.39 7.09 -11.90
C PRO A 65 -0.88 5.86 -11.12
N ASP A 66 -0.57 4.67 -11.62
CA ASP A 66 -0.74 3.43 -10.85
C ASP A 66 0.36 3.30 -9.77
N SER A 67 0.19 2.36 -8.82
CA SER A 67 1.20 2.12 -7.78
C SER A 67 2.57 1.77 -8.38
N GLY A 68 3.62 2.45 -7.92
CA GLY A 68 4.98 2.30 -8.46
C GLY A 68 5.27 3.12 -9.72
N TRP A 69 4.35 3.98 -10.18
CA TRP A 69 4.52 4.83 -11.37
C TRP A 69 4.37 6.32 -11.03
N ILE A 70 4.91 7.18 -11.90
CA ILE A 70 4.76 8.64 -11.84
C ILE A 70 4.38 9.20 -13.22
N LEU A 71 3.66 10.32 -13.27
CA LEU A 71 3.54 11.11 -14.48
C LEU A 71 4.91 11.78 -14.73
N LYS A 72 5.55 11.46 -15.86
CA LYS A 72 6.77 12.14 -16.30
C LYS A 72 6.43 13.51 -16.90
N GLU A 73 5.53 13.52 -17.88
CA GLU A 73 5.19 14.74 -18.64
C GLU A 73 3.86 14.58 -19.41
N TRP A 74 3.31 15.72 -19.83
CA TRP A 74 2.29 15.78 -20.88
C TRP A 74 2.95 16.05 -22.22
N GLN A 75 2.84 15.12 -23.15
CA GLN A 75 3.27 15.31 -24.53
C GLN A 75 2.12 15.89 -25.36
N ILE A 76 2.37 17.01 -26.05
CA ILE A 76 1.45 17.53 -27.07
C ILE A 76 1.61 16.68 -28.33
N VAL A 77 0.52 16.05 -28.78
CA VAL A 77 0.49 15.23 -30.01
C VAL A 77 0.01 16.10 -31.19
N SER A 78 -0.98 16.97 -30.95
CA SER A 78 -1.42 18.00 -31.89
C SER A 78 -2.13 19.16 -31.20
N GLY A 79 -2.04 20.34 -31.80
CA GLY A 79 -2.61 21.60 -31.29
C GLY A 79 -1.52 22.59 -30.91
N ASP A 80 -1.72 23.87 -31.25
CA ASP A 80 -0.82 24.96 -30.88
C ASP A 80 -1.18 25.48 -29.48
N ILE A 81 -0.60 24.84 -28.46
CA ILE A 81 -0.88 25.09 -27.04
C ILE A 81 0.40 25.09 -26.21
N ASN A 82 0.34 25.76 -25.05
CA ASN A 82 1.35 25.65 -24.00
C ASN A 82 0.69 25.07 -22.75
N ILE A 83 1.27 23.99 -22.19
CA ILE A 83 0.77 23.35 -20.97
C ILE A 83 1.56 23.87 -19.78
N LEU A 84 0.92 24.66 -18.92
CA LEU A 84 1.50 25.19 -17.68
C LEU A 84 0.64 24.77 -16.50
N ASN A 85 1.25 24.22 -15.44
CA ASN A 85 0.54 23.75 -14.24
C ASN A 85 -0.63 22.80 -14.56
N ASN A 86 -0.43 21.87 -15.51
CA ASN A 86 -1.45 20.97 -16.05
C ASN A 86 -2.67 21.68 -16.66
N LYS A 87 -2.51 22.88 -17.21
CA LYS A 87 -3.57 23.64 -17.88
C LYS A 87 -3.11 24.22 -19.20
N PHE A 88 -4.04 24.42 -20.13
CA PHE A 88 -3.82 25.18 -21.36
C PHE A 88 -5.09 25.94 -21.77
N THR A 89 -4.94 26.92 -22.66
CA THR A 89 -6.07 27.66 -23.25
C THR A 89 -6.44 27.04 -24.60
N MET A 90 -7.71 26.75 -24.82
CA MET A 90 -8.20 26.10 -26.03
C MET A 90 -7.89 26.95 -27.28
N PRO A 91 -7.22 26.41 -28.30
CA PRO A 91 -6.95 27.12 -29.56
C PRO A 91 -8.16 27.06 -30.49
N ASN A 92 -8.04 27.62 -31.70
CA ASN A 92 -9.03 27.48 -32.77
C ASN A 92 -8.91 26.13 -33.52
N SER A 93 -8.64 25.04 -32.81
CA SER A 93 -8.47 23.69 -33.37
C SER A 93 -8.69 22.62 -32.30
N ASP A 94 -8.98 21.38 -32.72
CA ASP A 94 -8.90 20.22 -31.84
C ASP A 94 -7.48 20.07 -31.24
N VAL A 95 -7.42 19.48 -30.04
CA VAL A 95 -6.18 19.24 -29.29
C VAL A 95 -6.07 17.76 -28.95
N VAL A 96 -4.87 17.21 -29.11
CA VAL A 96 -4.54 15.85 -28.65
C VAL A 96 -3.30 15.93 -27.77
N VAL A 97 -3.42 15.46 -26.53
CA VAL A 97 -2.32 15.35 -25.57
C VAL A 97 -2.19 13.91 -25.09
N LYS A 98 -1.00 13.52 -24.65
CA LYS A 98 -0.70 12.20 -24.13
C LYS A 98 0.00 12.32 -22.77
N ALA A 99 -0.54 11.67 -21.74
CA ALA A 99 0.16 11.49 -20.47
C ALA A 99 1.23 10.40 -20.60
N ILE A 100 2.49 10.73 -20.31
CA ILE A 100 3.58 9.76 -20.25
C ILE A 100 3.80 9.35 -18.79
N PHE A 101 3.47 8.10 -18.46
CA PHE A 101 3.78 7.50 -17.18
C PHE A 101 5.06 6.67 -17.27
N VAL A 102 5.93 6.78 -16.27
CA VAL A 102 7.14 5.96 -16.13
C VAL A 102 7.18 5.32 -14.74
N GLU A 103 7.91 4.22 -14.60
CA GLU A 103 8.19 3.63 -13.29
C GLU A 103 8.82 4.70 -12.38
N ARG A 104 8.37 4.73 -11.12
CA ARG A 104 8.95 5.61 -10.10
C ARG A 104 10.41 5.19 -9.90
N PRO A 105 11.39 6.08 -10.07
CA PRO A 105 12.77 5.77 -9.71
C PRO A 105 12.83 5.33 -8.25
N LEU A 106 13.61 4.27 -7.96
CA LEU A 106 13.88 3.88 -6.59
C LEU A 106 14.68 5.00 -5.91
N ASP A 107 14.10 5.63 -4.90
CA ASP A 107 14.83 6.58 -4.05
C ASP A 107 15.67 5.77 -3.06
N PRO A 108 16.98 6.04 -2.89
CA PRO A 108 17.79 5.34 -1.88
C PRO A 108 17.37 5.65 -0.42
N THR A 109 16.42 6.57 -0.22
CA THR A 109 15.76 6.83 1.06
C THR A 109 14.38 6.16 1.19
N ASP A 110 13.82 5.57 0.13
CA ASP A 110 12.68 4.65 0.26
C ASP A 110 13.12 3.46 1.13
N PRO A 111 12.32 3.01 2.12
CA PRO A 111 12.68 1.89 2.96
C PRO A 111 12.70 0.59 2.15
N GLU A 112 13.84 -0.12 2.16
CA GLU A 112 13.96 -1.47 1.59
C GLU A 112 13.05 -2.43 2.35
N GLU A 113 12.13 -3.13 1.67
CA GLU A 113 11.36 -4.22 2.28
C GLU A 113 12.15 -5.53 2.23
N ALA A 114 12.10 -6.29 3.33
CA ALA A 114 12.72 -7.60 3.45
C ALA A 114 11.77 -8.62 4.09
N THR A 115 11.97 -9.90 3.76
CA THR A 115 11.13 -11.01 4.24
C THR A 115 11.87 -11.85 5.28
N VAL A 116 11.24 -12.07 6.44
CA VAL A 116 11.68 -13.07 7.42
C VAL A 116 10.76 -14.27 7.33
N THR A 117 11.32 -15.44 7.02
CA THR A 117 10.60 -16.71 6.90
C THR A 117 10.89 -17.59 8.12
N PHE A 118 9.86 -18.16 8.72
CA PHE A 118 9.93 -19.13 9.81
C PHE A 118 9.45 -20.49 9.29
N ASP A 119 10.38 -21.42 9.10
CA ASP A 119 10.16 -22.77 8.58
C ASP A 119 9.99 -23.78 9.72
N PRO A 120 8.80 -24.38 9.93
CA PRO A 120 8.55 -25.27 11.06
C PRO A 120 9.29 -26.62 10.95
N ALA A 121 9.95 -26.95 9.83
CA ALA A 121 10.79 -28.14 9.68
C ALA A 121 10.12 -29.46 10.14
N GLY A 122 8.84 -29.63 9.79
CA GLY A 122 8.01 -30.77 10.18
C GLY A 122 7.24 -30.61 11.50
N GLY A 123 7.31 -29.45 12.15
CA GLY A 123 6.38 -29.03 13.18
C GLY A 123 5.05 -28.52 12.62
N LYS A 124 4.08 -28.30 13.52
CA LYS A 124 2.73 -27.78 13.25
C LYS A 124 2.47 -26.57 14.14
N TRP A 125 1.94 -25.50 13.57
CA TRP A 125 1.61 -24.27 14.28
C TRP A 125 0.31 -24.40 15.09
N GLU A 126 0.06 -23.46 16.00
CA GLU A 126 -1.18 -23.37 16.81
C GLU A 126 -2.47 -23.30 15.97
N ASP A 127 -2.43 -22.62 14.82
CA ASP A 127 -3.53 -22.58 13.84
C ASP A 127 -3.72 -23.90 13.06
N GLY A 128 -2.88 -24.90 13.33
CA GLY A 128 -2.91 -26.22 12.74
C GLY A 128 -2.21 -26.35 11.39
N THR A 129 -1.64 -25.28 10.84
CA THR A 129 -0.90 -25.32 9.57
C THR A 129 0.53 -25.86 9.75
N THR A 130 1.16 -26.24 8.63
CA THR A 130 2.55 -26.74 8.58
C THR A 130 3.41 -25.99 7.55
N ALA A 131 2.85 -24.99 6.87
CA ALA A 131 3.58 -24.14 5.93
C ALA A 131 4.48 -23.13 6.66
N PRO A 132 5.58 -22.65 6.05
CA PRO A 132 6.37 -21.57 6.62
C PRO A 132 5.54 -20.29 6.84
N LYS A 133 5.78 -19.58 7.94
CA LYS A 133 5.20 -18.26 8.21
C LYS A 133 6.14 -17.17 7.70
N ILE A 134 5.59 -16.12 7.11
CA ILE A 134 6.35 -15.02 6.49
C ILE A 134 5.96 -13.71 7.17
N VAL A 135 6.98 -12.92 7.52
CA VAL A 135 6.84 -11.55 8.02
C VAL A 135 7.59 -10.64 7.05
N THR A 136 6.87 -9.77 6.35
CA THR A 136 7.45 -8.72 5.48
C THR A 136 7.45 -7.40 6.22
N THR A 137 8.60 -6.71 6.26
CA THR A 137 8.72 -5.38 6.86
C THR A 137 9.99 -4.69 6.35
N ASN A 138 10.19 -3.41 6.70
CA ASN A 138 11.36 -2.66 6.28
C ASN A 138 12.63 -3.17 6.96
N VAL A 139 13.75 -3.15 6.23
CA VAL A 139 15.09 -3.39 6.77
C VAL A 139 15.38 -2.45 7.94
N GLY A 140 16.00 -3.00 8.98
CA GLY A 140 16.28 -2.30 10.24
C GLY A 140 15.13 -2.28 11.24
N ASN A 141 13.89 -2.57 10.83
CA ASN A 141 12.77 -2.73 11.77
C ASN A 141 13.01 -3.90 12.72
N GLU A 142 12.52 -3.76 13.95
CA GLU A 142 12.54 -4.83 14.94
C GLU A 142 11.25 -5.65 14.87
N ILE A 143 11.38 -6.97 14.74
CA ILE A 143 10.30 -7.93 14.91
C ILE A 143 10.49 -8.76 16.18
N THR A 144 9.42 -9.40 16.64
CA THR A 144 9.48 -10.44 17.67
C THR A 144 9.56 -11.81 16.98
N ILE A 145 10.50 -12.66 17.40
CA ILE A 145 10.63 -14.05 16.92
C ILE A 145 9.37 -14.84 17.30
N LEU A 146 8.78 -15.52 16.31
CA LEU A 146 7.52 -16.25 16.50
C LEU A 146 7.66 -17.40 17.50
N ASP A 147 6.55 -17.68 18.20
CA ASP A 147 6.40 -18.84 19.06
C ASP A 147 6.72 -20.14 18.31
N ALA A 148 7.37 -21.08 19.00
CA ALA A 148 7.75 -22.34 18.40
C ALA A 148 6.51 -23.16 18.00
N PRO A 149 6.48 -23.80 16.83
CA PRO A 149 5.48 -24.81 16.51
C PRO A 149 5.63 -26.03 17.44
N ALA A 150 4.62 -26.92 17.46
CA ALA A 150 4.67 -28.19 18.17
C ALA A 150 5.04 -29.35 17.22
N ARG A 151 5.73 -30.38 17.72
CA ARG A 151 6.06 -31.59 16.94
C ARG A 151 6.01 -32.83 17.81
N GLU A 152 5.17 -33.80 17.43
CA GLU A 152 4.93 -35.00 18.24
C GLU A 152 6.21 -35.84 18.42
N GLY A 153 6.56 -36.12 19.69
CA GLY A 153 7.77 -36.88 20.05
C GLY A 153 9.08 -36.09 19.96
N TYR A 154 9.01 -34.76 19.83
CA TYR A 154 10.17 -33.88 19.83
C TYR A 154 9.95 -32.66 20.75
N GLU A 155 11.05 -32.15 21.27
CA GLU A 155 11.14 -30.87 21.96
C GLU A 155 11.78 -29.85 21.00
N PHE A 156 11.26 -28.62 20.98
CA PHE A 156 11.87 -27.52 20.22
C PHE A 156 13.15 -27.04 20.92
N LYS A 157 14.22 -26.84 20.15
CA LYS A 157 15.54 -26.47 20.68
C LYS A 157 15.88 -24.98 20.51
N HIS A 158 15.77 -24.49 19.27
CA HIS A 158 15.97 -23.09 18.87
C HIS A 158 15.59 -22.92 17.40
N TRP A 159 15.55 -21.66 16.93
CA TRP A 159 15.55 -21.35 15.51
C TRP A 159 16.99 -21.35 14.97
N GLU A 160 17.30 -22.22 14.01
CA GLU A 160 18.53 -22.16 13.20
C GLU A 160 18.41 -21.07 12.13
N GLY A 161 19.54 -20.44 11.78
CA GLY A 161 19.60 -19.20 11.01
C GLY A 161 20.41 -18.15 11.76
N SER A 162 20.13 -17.98 13.06
CA SER A 162 20.94 -17.14 13.94
C SER A 162 20.80 -17.44 15.46
N ALA A 163 20.40 -18.66 15.82
CA ALA A 163 20.35 -19.18 17.21
C ALA A 163 19.40 -18.46 18.18
N TYR A 164 18.34 -17.84 17.64
CA TYR A 164 17.30 -17.15 18.42
C TYR A 164 16.26 -18.10 19.02
N GLN A 165 15.61 -17.62 20.08
CA GLN A 165 14.49 -18.25 20.78
C GLN A 165 13.16 -17.50 20.55
N PRO A 166 12.01 -18.20 20.68
CA PRO A 166 10.69 -17.57 20.75
C PRO A 166 10.62 -16.33 21.64
N GLY A 167 9.96 -15.29 21.16
CA GLY A 167 9.76 -14.03 21.90
C GLY A 167 10.95 -13.07 21.91
N GLU A 168 12.13 -13.46 21.41
CA GLU A 168 13.27 -12.56 21.30
C GLU A 168 13.07 -11.47 20.24
N LYS A 169 13.88 -10.40 20.32
CA LYS A 169 13.87 -9.29 19.38
C LYS A 169 14.90 -9.46 18.28
N TYR A 170 14.51 -9.17 17.04
CA TYR A 170 15.32 -9.36 15.86
C TYR A 170 15.20 -8.16 14.92
N GLN A 171 16.33 -7.53 14.58
CA GLN A 171 16.38 -6.51 13.53
C GLN A 171 16.47 -7.18 12.16
N VAL A 172 15.56 -6.83 11.25
CA VAL A 172 15.50 -7.43 9.91
C VAL A 172 16.66 -6.92 9.04
N PRO A 173 17.53 -7.79 8.51
CA PRO A 173 18.63 -7.40 7.63
C PRO A 173 18.15 -7.20 6.19
N SER A 174 18.95 -6.46 5.39
CA SER A 174 18.83 -6.44 3.93
C SER A 174 18.93 -7.85 3.36
N GLY A 175 18.11 -8.15 2.35
CA GLY A 175 17.94 -9.51 1.80
C GLY A 175 17.14 -10.49 2.67
N GLY A 176 16.72 -10.10 3.89
CA GLY A 176 15.84 -10.90 4.74
C GLY A 176 16.54 -12.06 5.47
N HIS A 177 15.75 -12.98 6.03
CA HIS A 177 16.26 -14.10 6.81
C HIS A 177 15.35 -15.34 6.77
N ARG A 178 15.92 -16.54 6.96
CA ARG A 178 15.15 -17.79 7.10
C ARG A 178 15.52 -18.53 8.38
N PHE A 179 14.61 -18.49 9.34
CA PHE A 179 14.64 -19.29 10.55
C PHE A 179 14.11 -20.70 10.27
N THR A 180 14.82 -21.73 10.73
CA THR A 180 14.40 -23.15 10.61
C THR A 180 14.30 -23.78 11.99
N ALA A 181 13.19 -24.45 12.32
CA ALA A 181 13.02 -25.04 13.64
C ALA A 181 13.96 -26.25 13.86
N VAL A 182 14.77 -26.20 14.91
CA VAL A 182 15.64 -27.33 15.33
C VAL A 182 14.96 -28.11 16.45
N TRP A 183 15.01 -29.43 16.35
CA TRP A 183 14.27 -30.36 17.20
C TRP A 183 15.19 -31.35 17.91
N ILE A 184 14.90 -31.67 19.16
CA ILE A 184 15.50 -32.79 19.90
C ILE A 184 14.44 -33.88 20.04
N LYS A 185 14.77 -35.13 19.73
CA LYS A 185 13.84 -36.26 19.89
C LYS A 185 13.65 -36.56 21.38
N SER A 186 12.41 -36.50 21.85
CA SER A 186 12.08 -36.79 23.25
C SER A 186 12.26 -38.28 23.55
N VAL A 187 13.12 -38.61 24.51
CA VAL A 187 13.26 -39.98 25.01
C VAL A 187 12.19 -40.26 26.06
N SER A 188 11.19 -41.08 25.71
CA SER A 188 10.15 -41.49 26.65
C SER A 188 10.73 -42.51 27.64
N THR A 189 11.15 -42.05 28.82
CA THR A 189 11.53 -42.88 29.96
C THR A 189 10.28 -43.49 30.61
N LYS A 190 9.62 -44.40 29.92
CA LYS A 190 8.51 -45.18 30.48
C LYS A 190 9.06 -46.14 31.54
N PRO A 191 8.69 -46.03 32.83
CA PRO A 191 9.06 -47.05 33.81
C PRO A 191 8.34 -48.34 33.41
N THR A 192 9.12 -49.35 33.00
CA THR A 192 8.58 -50.67 32.70
C THR A 192 8.56 -51.45 34.00
N ASP A 193 7.42 -51.42 34.68
CA ASP A 193 7.12 -52.38 35.73
C ASP A 193 7.01 -53.78 35.12
N LYS A 194 7.99 -54.62 35.43
CA LYS A 194 7.83 -56.07 35.53
C LYS A 194 8.62 -56.58 36.71
N ASP A 195 7.88 -56.91 37.76
CA ASP A 195 8.22 -57.84 38.83
C ASP A 195 9.32 -58.86 38.45
N GLN A 196 10.52 -58.68 39.02
CA GLN A 196 11.53 -59.72 39.15
C GLN A 196 12.26 -59.55 40.48
N THR A 197 12.33 -60.66 41.23
CA THR A 197 12.75 -60.71 42.64
C THR A 197 14.17 -60.22 42.91
N LEU A 198 14.36 -59.58 44.08
CA LEU A 198 15.67 -59.18 44.61
C LEU A 198 16.70 -60.33 44.60
N PRO A 199 17.99 -59.99 44.43
CA PRO A 199 18.90 -60.08 45.57
C PRO A 199 19.42 -58.70 46.03
N LYS A 200 19.91 -58.63 47.28
CA LYS A 200 20.43 -57.40 47.90
C LYS A 200 21.92 -57.20 47.69
N THR A 201 22.31 -55.91 47.72
CA THR A 201 23.61 -55.32 48.17
C THR A 201 24.56 -54.88 47.07
N GLY A 202 24.78 -53.56 46.95
CA GLY A 202 25.77 -52.97 46.02
C GLY A 202 25.47 -51.52 45.58
N GLU A 203 25.43 -50.59 46.54
CA GLU A 203 25.62 -49.12 46.47
C GLU A 203 25.29 -48.28 45.20
N ASN A 204 24.70 -47.10 45.47
CA ASN A 204 24.74 -45.84 44.69
C ASN A 204 23.84 -45.69 43.45
N VAL A 205 22.54 -45.48 43.70
CA VAL A 205 21.69 -44.61 42.86
C VAL A 205 21.58 -43.22 43.50
N GLU A 206 22.20 -42.21 42.91
CA GLU A 206 21.89 -40.81 43.23
C GLU A 206 20.59 -40.38 42.52
N PRO A 207 19.53 -39.97 43.25
CA PRO A 207 18.27 -39.57 42.63
C PRO A 207 18.32 -38.09 42.24
N TYR A 208 18.78 -37.78 41.03
CA TYR A 208 18.62 -36.45 40.45
C TYR A 208 17.17 -36.18 40.01
N LEU A 209 16.31 -35.98 41.02
CA LEU A 209 15.08 -35.21 40.92
C LEU A 209 15.42 -33.77 40.56
N TRP A 210 15.54 -33.47 39.27
CA TRP A 210 15.50 -32.08 38.80
C TRP A 210 14.04 -31.70 38.56
N SER A 211 13.47 -31.14 39.62
CA SER A 211 12.11 -30.61 39.70
C SER A 211 11.81 -29.69 38.52
N SER A 212 10.97 -30.13 37.60
CA SER A 212 10.35 -29.28 36.56
C SER A 212 9.27 -28.38 37.18
N VAL A 213 9.67 -27.55 38.15
CA VAL A 213 8.87 -26.46 38.71
C VAL A 213 9.03 -25.26 37.78
N LEU A 214 8.27 -25.27 36.70
CA LEU A 214 8.00 -24.05 35.93
C LEU A 214 6.94 -23.25 36.69
N LEU A 215 7.41 -22.31 37.51
CA LEU A 215 6.57 -21.33 38.19
C LEU A 215 5.86 -20.44 37.17
N PHE A 216 4.55 -20.59 37.02
CA PHE A 216 3.70 -19.50 36.55
C PHE A 216 3.69 -18.38 37.60
N VAL A 217 4.58 -17.41 37.49
CA VAL A 217 4.47 -16.15 38.23
C VAL A 217 3.60 -15.17 37.43
N ALA A 218 2.29 -15.35 37.55
CA ALA A 218 1.35 -14.25 37.35
C ALA A 218 1.32 -13.41 38.64
N GLY A 219 1.69 -12.13 38.55
CA GLY A 219 1.66 -11.20 39.70
C GLY A 219 2.77 -10.17 39.63
N GLY A 220 2.40 -8.89 39.51
CA GLY A 220 3.35 -7.80 39.26
C GLY A 220 4.18 -7.40 40.47
N LEU A 221 5.35 -6.80 40.21
CA LEU A 221 6.13 -6.09 41.21
C LEU A 221 6.23 -4.59 40.87
N LEU A 222 5.71 -3.76 41.77
CA LEU A 222 5.90 -2.31 41.77
C LEU A 222 7.39 -1.97 41.93
N ILE A 223 8.00 -1.34 40.92
CA ILE A 223 9.31 -0.69 41.11
C ILE A 223 9.09 0.80 41.44
N VAL A 224 9.18 1.10 42.73
CA VAL A 224 9.23 2.47 43.24
C VAL A 224 10.59 3.10 42.89
N PHE A 225 10.67 3.90 41.84
CA PHE A 225 11.87 4.69 41.58
C PHE A 225 11.91 5.96 42.44
N ARG A 226 12.89 5.96 43.35
CA ARG A 226 13.09 6.94 44.41
C ARG A 226 13.71 8.23 43.84
N LYS A 227 12.96 9.33 43.97
CA LYS A 227 13.27 10.70 43.51
C LYS A 227 14.68 11.18 43.93
N LYS A 228 15.58 11.43 42.97
CA LYS A 228 16.84 12.15 43.20
C LYS A 228 16.74 13.59 42.65
N LYS A 229 16.76 14.59 43.54
CA LYS A 229 16.85 16.00 43.14
C LYS A 229 18.27 16.30 42.62
N SER A 230 18.36 17.06 41.53
CA SER A 230 19.49 17.95 41.27
C SER A 230 18.97 19.37 41.09
N LYS A 231 19.70 20.36 41.61
CA LYS A 231 19.40 21.81 41.51
C LYS A 231 20.59 22.49 40.83
N GLN A 232 20.38 23.06 39.65
CA GLN A 232 21.02 24.27 39.12
C GLN A 232 19.91 24.91 38.26
N LYS A 233 19.40 26.13 38.46
CA LYS A 233 19.94 27.41 38.96
C LYS A 233 21.01 27.98 38.02
N GLY A 234 20.62 29.01 37.28
CA GLY A 234 21.28 29.61 36.13
C GLY A 234 20.18 30.15 35.22
#